data_AF-A0A7K7DQI2-F1
#
_entry.id   AF-A0A7K7DQI2-F1
#
_cell.length_a   1.000
_cell.length_b   1.000
_cell.length_c   1.000
_cell.angle_alpha   90.00
_cell.angle_beta   90.00
_cell.angle_gamma   90.00
#
_symmetry.space_group_name_H-M   'P 1'
#
loop_
_entity.id
_entity.type
_entity.pdbx_description
1 polymer ?
#
loop_
_entity_poly.entity_id
_entity_poly.type
_entity_poly.pdbx_seq_one_letter_code
_entity_poly.pdbx_strand_id
1 'polypeptide(L)'
;MGNLFGRKRRSRVTEQDRAVLQQRDKLRQYQKRLSLGLERERALARQLLRDGKKEKAMLLLKKKRYQEQLLDKTENQISNLERMVQDIEFTQIEMKVIEGLKIGNECLNKMHQVMSIEEVERIIGETQDAVEYQRQIDELLAGSLTEEDEDAILEELNAITQ
;
A
#
# COMPACT_ATOMS: atom_id res chain seq x y z
N MET A 1 24.82 -17.21 32.83
CA MET A 1 23.86 -17.54 31.76
C MET A 1 22.47 -17.16 32.24
N GLY A 2 21.73 -16.31 31.52
CA GLY A 2 20.37 -15.97 31.91
C GLY A 2 19.79 -14.81 31.12
N ASN A 3 18.72 -15.11 30.39
CA ASN A 3 17.76 -14.22 29.71
C ASN A 3 18.09 -13.78 28.28
N LEU A 4 18.14 -14.78 27.38
CA LEU A 4 17.60 -14.64 26.04
C LEU A 4 16.06 -14.76 26.10
N PHE A 5 15.35 -14.09 25.18
CA PHE A 5 13.90 -14.14 24.95
C PHE A 5 13.00 -13.14 25.71
N GLY A 6 13.38 -11.87 25.68
CA GLY A 6 12.39 -10.79 25.62
C GLY A 6 11.97 -10.58 24.17
N ARG A 7 10.79 -11.06 23.75
CA ARG A 7 10.17 -10.71 22.46
C ARG A 7 10.06 -9.18 22.40
N LYS A 8 11.00 -8.50 21.71
CA LYS A 8 10.90 -7.07 21.44
C LYS A 8 9.59 -6.86 20.67
N ARG A 9 8.61 -6.22 21.30
CA ARG A 9 7.44 -5.67 20.60
C ARG A 9 8.00 -4.86 19.41
N ARG A 10 7.76 -5.30 18.17
CA ARG A 10 8.08 -4.48 16.99
C ARG A 10 7.33 -3.17 17.17
N SER A 11 8.05 -2.08 17.45
CA SER A 11 7.40 -0.79 17.63
C SER A 11 6.74 -0.42 16.30
N ARG A 12 5.47 0.01 16.35
CA ARG A 12 4.76 0.58 15.18
C ARG A 12 5.48 1.80 14.58
N VAL A 13 6.46 2.34 15.31
CA VAL A 13 7.32 3.46 14.91
C VAL A 13 8.53 2.89 14.18
N THR A 14 8.69 3.27 12.91
CA THR A 14 9.85 2.91 12.08
C THR A 14 11.10 3.66 12.53
N GLU A 15 12.28 3.21 12.12
CA GLU A 15 13.53 3.95 12.38
C GLU A 15 13.53 5.33 11.70
N GLN A 16 12.85 5.43 10.55
CA GLN A 16 12.66 6.68 9.82
C GLN A 16 11.80 7.67 10.63
N ASP A 17 10.68 7.22 11.20
CA ASP A 17 9.82 8.08 12.05
C ASP A 17 10.60 8.63 13.24
N ARG A 18 11.46 7.80 13.87
CA ARG A 18 12.31 8.25 14.99
C ARG A 18 13.33 9.29 14.54
N ALA A 19 13.98 9.09 13.40
CA ALA A 19 14.96 10.02 12.87
C ALA A 19 14.34 11.38 12.56
N VAL A 20 13.17 11.39 11.92
CA VAL A 20 12.45 12.62 11.58
C VAL A 20 11.98 13.35 12.84
N LEU A 21 11.42 12.63 13.81
CA LEU A 21 10.96 13.20 15.08
C LEU A 21 12.14 13.82 15.87
N GLN A 22 13.29 13.14 15.91
CA GLN A 22 14.51 13.68 16.52
C GLN A 22 15.04 14.93 15.81
N GLN A 23 15.01 14.99 14.48
CA GLN A 23 15.43 16.18 13.75
C GLN A 23 14.49 17.37 14.00
N ARG A 24 13.17 17.14 13.94
CA ARG A 24 12.17 18.17 14.21
C ARG A 24 12.34 18.75 15.63
N ASP A 25 12.53 17.89 16.63
CA ASP A 25 12.68 18.33 18.01
C ASP A 25 13.97 19.14 18.22
N LYS A 26 15.07 18.78 17.55
CA LYS A 26 16.31 19.57 17.56
C LYS A 26 16.10 20.97 16.96
N LEU A 27 15.39 21.08 15.83
CA LEU A 27 15.10 22.37 15.21
C LEU A 27 14.18 23.24 16.09
N ARG A 28 13.14 22.65 16.70
CA ARG A 28 12.27 23.35 17.65
C ARG A 28 13.02 23.82 18.90
N GLN A 29 13.93 23.02 19.43
CA GLN A 29 14.81 23.44 20.53
C GLN A 29 15.71 24.60 20.12
N TYR A 30 16.26 24.57 18.91
CA TYR A 30 17.10 25.64 18.38
C TYR A 30 16.30 26.95 18.21
N GLN A 31 15.10 26.89 17.63
CA GLN A 31 14.17 28.02 17.50
C GLN A 31 13.84 28.63 18.87
N LYS A 32 13.57 27.81 19.90
CA LYS A 32 13.29 28.28 21.26
C LYS A 32 14.50 28.97 21.91
N ARG A 33 15.72 28.48 21.67
CA ARG A 33 16.94 29.14 22.17
C ARG A 33 17.18 30.49 21.47
N LEU A 34 16.98 30.56 20.15
CA LEU A 34 17.13 31.78 19.36
C LEU A 34 16.12 32.86 19.76
N SER A 35 14.85 32.51 19.92
CA SER A 35 13.80 33.45 20.35
C SER A 35 14.10 34.07 21.72
N LEU A 36 14.51 33.27 22.70
CA LEU A 36 14.96 33.76 24.01
C LEU A 36 16.20 34.67 23.92
N GLY A 37 17.12 34.38 23.00
CA GLY A 37 18.29 35.22 22.73
C GLY A 37 17.93 36.59 22.13
N LEU A 38 17.01 36.60 21.16
CA LEU A 38 16.56 37.81 20.45
C LEU A 38 15.93 38.84 21.39
N GLU A 39 15.15 38.40 22.40
CA GLU A 39 14.56 39.30 23.39
C GLU A 39 15.63 39.98 24.25
N ARG A 40 16.64 39.22 24.69
CA ARG A 40 17.77 39.75 25.46
C ARG A 40 18.59 40.73 24.65
N GLU A 41 18.90 40.40 23.39
CA GLU A 41 19.63 41.29 22.49
C GLU A 41 18.86 42.60 22.24
N ARG A 42 17.51 42.53 22.16
CA ARG A 42 16.66 43.72 22.02
C ARG A 42 16.70 44.63 23.26
N ALA A 43 16.67 44.05 24.45
CA ALA A 43 16.77 44.81 25.70
C ALA A 43 18.16 45.48 25.83
N LEU A 44 19.22 44.74 25.50
CA LEU A 44 20.59 45.21 25.58
C LEU A 44 20.90 46.31 24.55
N ALA A 45 20.33 46.19 23.33
CA ALA A 45 20.40 47.25 22.32
C ALA A 45 19.69 48.54 22.79
N ARG A 46 18.54 48.43 23.48
CA ARG A 46 17.86 49.61 24.05
C ARG A 46 18.68 50.30 25.14
N GLN A 47 19.35 49.52 26.01
CA GLN A 47 20.25 50.06 27.03
C GLN A 47 21.43 50.80 26.40
N LEU A 48 22.10 50.19 25.41
CA LEU A 48 23.24 50.82 24.73
C LEU A 48 22.86 52.11 23.98
N LEU A 49 21.63 52.22 23.48
CA LEU A 49 21.12 53.47 22.91
C LEU A 49 20.93 54.56 23.97
N ARG A 50 20.46 54.21 25.17
CA ARG A 50 20.35 55.14 26.31
C ARG A 50 21.72 55.60 26.81
N ASP A 51 22.71 54.72 26.79
CA ASP A 51 24.10 55.02 27.17
C ASP A 51 24.87 55.80 26.09
N GLY A 52 24.24 56.21 24.98
CA GLY A 52 24.88 56.93 23.88
C GLY A 52 25.82 56.10 22.99
N LYS A 53 25.93 54.78 23.22
CA LYS A 53 26.84 53.87 22.50
C LYS A 53 26.22 53.36 21.19
N LYS A 54 25.97 54.28 20.27
CA LYS A 54 25.22 54.04 19.01
C LYS A 54 25.84 52.96 18.11
N GLU A 55 27.16 52.92 17.96
CA GLU A 55 27.85 51.92 17.12
C GLU A 55 27.67 50.50 17.64
N LYS A 56 27.81 50.29 18.95
CA LYS A 56 27.61 48.99 19.60
C LYS A 56 26.16 48.54 19.51
N ALA A 57 25.21 49.46 19.68
CA ALA A 57 23.79 49.16 19.48
C ALA A 57 23.49 48.75 18.03
N MET A 58 24.08 49.44 17.04
CA MET A 58 23.90 49.11 15.63
C MET A 58 24.48 47.73 15.27
N LEU A 59 25.63 47.35 15.82
CA LEU A 59 26.21 46.01 15.64
C LEU A 59 25.28 44.91 16.19
N LEU A 60 24.72 45.11 17.39
CA LEU A 60 23.77 44.17 17.99
C LEU A 60 22.48 44.06 17.17
N LEU A 61 21.96 45.16 16.65
CA LEU A 61 20.77 45.12 15.78
C LEU A 61 21.05 44.39 14.46
N LYS A 62 22.25 44.50 13.89
CA LYS A 62 22.66 43.70 12.71
C LYS A 62 22.72 42.21 13.05
N LYS A 63 23.30 41.85 14.20
CA LYS A 63 23.34 40.46 14.69
C LYS A 63 21.93 39.90 14.90
N LYS A 64 21.06 40.67 15.55
CA LYS A 64 19.63 40.36 15.72
C LYS A 64 18.95 40.07 14.38
N ARG A 65 19.15 40.95 13.38
CA ARG A 65 18.54 40.80 12.06
C ARG A 65 18.98 39.51 11.35
N TYR A 66 20.26 39.15 11.48
CA TYR A 66 20.77 37.88 10.94
C TYR A 66 20.15 36.67 11.65
N GLN A 67 20.02 36.72 12.97
CA GLN A 67 19.35 35.67 13.76
C GLN A 67 17.87 35.51 13.41
N GLU A 68 17.15 36.61 13.15
CA GLU A 68 15.77 36.57 12.65
C GLU A 68 15.69 35.84 11.30
N GLN A 69 16.57 36.19 10.34
CA GLN A 69 16.62 35.49 9.05
C GLN A 69 16.94 34.00 9.19
N LEU A 70 17.79 33.63 10.16
CA LEU A 70 18.10 32.24 10.43
C LEU A 70 16.90 31.50 11.05
N LEU A 71 16.12 32.20 11.88
CA LEU A 71 14.89 31.66 12.47
C LEU A 71 13.84 31.40 11.38
N ASP A 72 13.65 32.34 10.45
CA ASP A 72 12.75 32.16 9.29
C ASP A 72 13.15 30.95 8.43
N LYS A 73 14.46 30.78 8.17
CA LYS A 73 14.98 29.60 7.46
C LYS A 73 14.70 28.30 8.22
N THR A 74 14.85 28.34 9.54
CA THR A 74 14.60 27.18 10.41
C THR A 74 13.11 26.82 10.41
N GLU A 75 12.21 27.80 10.43
CA GLU A 75 10.76 27.58 10.32
C GLU A 75 10.38 26.94 8.98
N ASN A 76 10.96 27.43 7.88
CA ASN A 76 10.76 26.81 6.56
C ASN A 76 11.24 25.35 6.53
N GLN A 77 12.38 25.05 7.17
CA GLN A 77 12.87 23.67 7.28
C GLN A 77 11.94 22.78 8.11
N ILE A 78 11.37 23.29 9.21
CA ILE A 78 10.38 22.56 10.01
C ILE A 78 9.15 22.24 9.17
N SER A 79 8.61 23.22 8.43
CA SER A 79 7.46 23.02 7.54
C SER A 79 7.75 21.99 6.45
N ASN A 80 8.96 21.99 5.88
CA ASN A 80 9.37 20.99 4.89
C ASN A 80 9.47 19.59 5.49
N LEU A 81 10.01 19.46 6.70
CA LEU A 81 10.03 18.18 7.41
C LEU A 81 8.62 17.68 7.72
N GLU A 82 7.71 18.55 8.15
CA GLU A 82 6.32 18.20 8.42
C GLU A 82 5.62 17.71 7.14
N ARG A 83 5.87 18.33 5.98
CA ARG A 83 5.40 17.82 4.68
C ARG A 83 5.98 16.45 4.34
N MET A 84 7.29 16.25 4.52
CA MET A 84 7.94 14.98 4.24
C MET A 84 7.38 13.84 5.12
N VAL A 85 7.03 14.12 6.37
CA VAL A 85 6.33 13.14 7.23
C VAL A 85 4.98 12.76 6.64
N GLN A 86 4.18 13.73 6.21
CA GLN A 86 2.87 13.47 5.60
C GLN A 86 3.00 12.61 4.33
N ASP A 87 4.00 12.90 3.49
CA ASP A 87 4.26 12.12 2.28
C ASP A 87 4.66 10.66 2.63
N ILE A 88 5.48 10.48 3.66
CA ILE A 88 5.85 9.14 4.15
C ILE A 88 4.63 8.40 4.71
N GLU A 89 3.78 9.07 5.48
CA GLU A 89 2.55 8.47 6.02
C GLU A 89 1.59 8.05 4.89
N PHE A 90 1.46 8.89 3.85
CA PHE A 90 0.64 8.59 2.68
C PHE A 90 1.19 7.38 1.91
N THR A 91 2.49 7.36 1.59
CA THR A 91 3.12 6.22 0.89
C THR A 91 3.02 4.92 1.69
N GLN A 92 3.10 4.97 3.03
CA GLN A 92 2.85 3.79 3.87
C GLN A 92 1.40 3.27 3.76
N ILE A 93 0.42 4.16 3.59
CA ILE A 93 -0.98 3.77 3.35
C ILE A 93 -1.12 3.17 1.95
N GLU A 94 -0.57 3.80 0.93
CA GLU A 94 -0.58 3.29 -0.45
C GLU A 94 0.02 1.89 -0.53
N MET A 95 1.16 1.66 0.11
CA MET A 95 1.77 0.33 0.19
C MET A 95 0.80 -0.71 0.78
N LYS A 96 0.10 -0.40 1.87
CA LYS A 96 -0.87 -1.32 2.48
C LYS A 96 -2.05 -1.61 1.55
N VAL A 97 -2.50 -0.61 0.79
CA VAL A 97 -3.57 -0.81 -0.21
C VAL A 97 -3.09 -1.75 -1.31
N ILE A 98 -1.88 -1.54 -1.83
CA ILE A 98 -1.28 -2.41 -2.86
C ILE A 98 -1.10 -3.84 -2.34
N GLU A 99 -0.60 -4.02 -1.11
CA GLU A 99 -0.49 -5.34 -0.48
C GLU A 99 -1.86 -6.02 -0.34
N GLY A 100 -2.89 -5.27 0.08
CA GLY A 100 -4.26 -5.77 0.16
C GLY A 100 -4.83 -6.19 -1.19
N LEU A 101 -4.60 -5.39 -2.24
CA LEU A 101 -5.01 -5.73 -3.62
C LEU A 101 -4.28 -6.97 -4.13
N LYS A 102 -2.99 -7.14 -3.81
CA LYS A 102 -2.22 -8.33 -4.19
C LYS A 102 -2.80 -9.59 -3.56
N ILE A 103 -3.11 -9.56 -2.26
CA ILE A 103 -3.76 -10.68 -1.56
C ILE A 103 -5.13 -10.95 -2.18
N GLY A 104 -5.92 -9.91 -2.47
CA GLY A 104 -7.21 -10.04 -3.15
C GLY A 104 -7.09 -10.72 -4.51
N ASN A 105 -6.09 -10.35 -5.31
CA ASN A 105 -5.82 -10.97 -6.61
C ASN A 105 -5.40 -12.44 -6.46
N GLU A 106 -4.52 -12.76 -5.50
CA GLU A 106 -4.15 -14.14 -5.19
C GLU A 106 -5.37 -15.00 -4.78
N CYS A 107 -6.28 -14.45 -3.97
CA CYS A 107 -7.54 -15.11 -3.62
C CYS A 107 -8.44 -15.31 -4.85
N LEU A 108 -8.60 -14.30 -5.71
CA LEU A 108 -9.38 -14.42 -6.94
C LEU A 108 -8.81 -15.46 -7.90
N ASN A 109 -7.49 -15.58 -8.03
CA ASN A 109 -6.85 -16.60 -8.85
C ASN A 109 -7.12 -18.01 -8.31
N LYS A 110 -7.08 -18.20 -6.98
CA LYS A 110 -7.46 -19.48 -6.36
C LYS A 110 -8.92 -19.80 -6.59
N MET A 111 -9.83 -18.83 -6.47
CA MET A 111 -11.25 -19.04 -6.76
C MET A 111 -11.49 -19.41 -8.22
N HIS A 112 -10.79 -18.76 -9.18
CA HIS A 112 -10.86 -19.14 -10.59
C HIS A 112 -10.39 -20.58 -10.83
N GLN A 113 -9.33 -21.02 -10.16
CA GLN A 113 -8.86 -22.42 -10.27
C GLN A 113 -9.93 -23.39 -9.76
N VAL A 114 -10.53 -23.14 -8.60
CA VAL A 114 -11.59 -24.00 -8.05
C VAL A 114 -12.81 -24.04 -8.98
N MET A 115 -13.30 -22.87 -9.44
CA MET A 115 -14.44 -22.81 -10.37
C MET A 115 -14.17 -23.55 -11.68
N SER A 116 -12.96 -23.45 -12.23
CA SER A 116 -12.60 -24.17 -13.46
C SER A 116 -12.64 -25.69 -13.30
N ILE A 117 -12.32 -26.21 -12.11
CA ILE A 117 -12.39 -27.65 -11.81
C ILE A 117 -13.85 -28.09 -11.72
N GLU A 118 -14.69 -27.34 -11.01
CA GLU A 118 -16.13 -27.62 -10.90
C GLU A 118 -16.82 -27.62 -12.27
N GLU A 119 -16.42 -26.70 -13.16
CA GLU A 119 -16.94 -26.64 -14.53
C GLU A 119 -16.53 -27.87 -15.35
N VAL A 120 -15.28 -28.34 -15.22
CA VAL A 120 -14.81 -29.57 -15.85
C VAL A 120 -15.54 -30.81 -15.31
N GLU A 121 -15.72 -30.90 -13.99
CA GLU A 121 -16.48 -31.99 -13.37
C GLU A 121 -17.93 -32.05 -13.87
N ARG A 122 -18.56 -30.88 -14.06
CA ARG A 122 -19.92 -30.80 -14.63
C ARG A 122 -19.97 -31.31 -16.07
N ILE A 123 -19.03 -30.90 -16.91
CA ILE A 123 -18.97 -31.36 -18.32
C ILE A 123 -18.77 -32.89 -18.38
N ILE A 124 -17.91 -33.45 -17.53
CA ILE A 124 -17.69 -34.90 -17.48
C ILE A 124 -18.97 -35.62 -17.03
N GLY A 125 -19.66 -35.10 -16.01
CA GLY A 125 -20.95 -35.64 -15.57
C GLY A 125 -21.99 -35.64 -16.70
N GLU A 126 -22.19 -34.51 -17.36
CA GLU A 126 -23.13 -34.39 -18.49
C GLU A 126 -22.76 -35.32 -19.66
N THR A 127 -21.46 -35.46 -19.95
CA THR A 127 -20.98 -36.37 -21.01
C THR A 127 -21.20 -37.84 -20.64
N GLN A 128 -20.93 -38.21 -19.39
CA GLN A 128 -21.10 -39.57 -18.91
C GLN A 128 -22.59 -39.96 -18.88
N ASP A 129 -23.46 -39.06 -18.42
CA ASP A 129 -24.92 -39.24 -18.45
C ASP A 129 -25.42 -39.40 -19.88
N ALA A 130 -24.91 -38.61 -20.83
CA ALA A 130 -25.25 -38.74 -22.26
C ALA A 130 -24.81 -40.09 -22.85
N VAL A 131 -23.61 -40.58 -22.48
CA VAL A 131 -23.12 -41.90 -22.91
C VAL A 131 -23.96 -43.03 -22.30
N GLU A 132 -24.37 -42.91 -21.05
CA GLU A 132 -25.25 -43.90 -20.40
C GLU A 132 -26.65 -43.90 -21.03
N TYR A 133 -27.20 -42.74 -21.34
CA TYR A 133 -28.46 -42.62 -22.07
C TYR A 133 -28.38 -43.25 -23.47
N GLN A 134 -27.29 -43.01 -24.20
CA GLN A 134 -27.03 -43.64 -25.50
C GLN A 134 -26.99 -45.16 -25.37
N ARG A 135 -26.30 -45.70 -24.36
CA ARG A 135 -26.25 -47.14 -24.10
C ARG A 135 -27.61 -47.74 -23.74
N GLN A 136 -28.43 -47.01 -22.97
CA GLN A 136 -29.79 -47.44 -22.67
C GLN A 136 -30.66 -47.49 -23.92
N ILE A 137 -30.52 -46.51 -24.83
CA ILE A 137 -31.16 -46.56 -26.14
C ILE A 137 -30.68 -47.78 -26.93
N ASP A 138 -29.37 -47.98 -27.02
CA ASP A 138 -28.78 -49.11 -27.75
C ASP A 138 -29.28 -50.45 -27.19
N GLU A 139 -29.35 -50.62 -25.86
CA GLU A 139 -29.84 -51.84 -25.22
C GLU A 139 -31.34 -52.07 -25.44
N LEU A 140 -32.15 -51.01 -25.44
CA LEU A 140 -33.58 -51.09 -25.77
C LEU A 140 -33.81 -51.45 -27.26
N LEU A 141 -32.93 -50.98 -28.15
CA LEU A 141 -33.02 -51.22 -29.59
C LEU A 141 -32.40 -52.57 -30.02
N ALA A 142 -31.39 -53.07 -29.31
CA ALA A 142 -30.61 -54.28 -29.62
C ALA A 142 -31.39 -55.61 -29.62
N GLY A 143 -32.71 -55.58 -29.37
CA GLY A 143 -33.60 -56.73 -29.49
C GLY A 143 -34.81 -56.52 -30.39
N SER A 144 -34.95 -55.35 -31.05
CA SER A 144 -36.16 -54.98 -31.80
C SER A 144 -35.94 -54.72 -33.29
N LEU A 145 -34.70 -54.55 -33.76
CA LEU A 145 -34.40 -54.36 -35.19
C LEU A 145 -33.93 -55.66 -35.85
N THR A 146 -34.37 -55.89 -37.08
CA THR A 146 -33.88 -56.98 -37.95
C THR A 146 -32.79 -56.49 -38.90
N GLU A 147 -31.99 -57.40 -39.48
CA GLU A 147 -30.92 -57.01 -40.44
C GLU A 147 -31.45 -56.19 -41.63
N GLU A 148 -32.69 -56.44 -42.07
CA GLU A 148 -33.33 -55.65 -43.14
C GLU A 148 -33.65 -54.20 -42.71
N ASP A 149 -33.97 -53.99 -41.43
CA ASP A 149 -34.23 -52.65 -40.87
C ASP A 149 -32.92 -51.86 -40.71
N GLU A 150 -31.82 -52.52 -40.35
CA GLU A 150 -30.50 -51.91 -40.23
C GLU A 150 -29.97 -51.40 -41.59
N ASP A 151 -30.16 -52.19 -42.66
CA ASP A 151 -29.78 -51.80 -44.02
C ASP A 151 -30.60 -50.60 -44.54
N ALA A 152 -31.91 -50.57 -44.27
CA ALA A 152 -32.78 -49.44 -44.65
C ALA A 152 -32.39 -48.14 -43.91
N ILE A 153 -32.04 -48.24 -42.63
CA ILE A 153 -31.57 -47.09 -41.84
C ILE A 153 -30.21 -46.58 -42.34
N LEU A 154 -29.30 -47.49 -42.73
CA LEU A 154 -28.02 -47.11 -43.33
C LEU A 154 -28.21 -46.36 -44.65
N GLU A 155 -29.16 -46.76 -45.49
CA GLU A 155 -29.53 -46.03 -46.71
C GLU A 155 -30.10 -44.63 -46.38
N GLU A 156 -31.01 -44.52 -45.42
CA GLU A 156 -31.56 -43.22 -45.00
C GLU A 156 -30.50 -42.29 -44.39
N LEU A 157 -29.59 -42.82 -43.56
CA LEU A 157 -28.50 -42.05 -42.96
C LEU A 157 -27.58 -41.48 -44.07
N ASN A 158 -27.22 -42.31 -45.04
CA ASN A 158 -26.40 -41.89 -46.17
C ASN A 158 -27.08 -40.80 -47.01
N ALA A 159 -28.41 -40.86 -47.18
CA ALA A 159 -29.19 -39.86 -47.90
C ALA A 159 -29.28 -38.50 -47.18
N ILE A 160 -29.15 -38.46 -45.85
CA ILE A 160 -29.18 -37.23 -45.05
C ILE A 160 -27.79 -36.57 -44.94
N THR A 161 -26.71 -37.34 -45.04
CA THR A 161 -25.33 -36.83 -45.01
C THR A 161 -24.79 -36.29 -46.34
N GLN A 162 -25.60 -36.30 -47.40
CA GLN A 162 -25.27 -35.81 -48.75
C GLN A 162 -25.89 -34.44 -49.03
#